data_AF-A0A3B9SLQ7-F1
#
_entry.id   AF-A0A3B9SLQ7-F1
#
_cell.length_a   1.000
_cell.length_b   1.000
_cell.length_c   1.000
_cell.angle_alpha   90.00
_cell.angle_beta   90.00
_cell.angle_gamma   90.00
#
_symmetry.space_group_name_H-M   'P 1'
#
loop_
_entity.id
_entity.type
_entity.pdbx_description
1 polymer ?
#
loop_
_entity_poly.entity_id
_entity_poly.type
_entity_poly.pdbx_seq_one_letter_code
_entity_poly.pdbx_strand_id
1 'polypeptide(L)' 'SRVARTASFALNNLTSPFLQMLSDDGGIEEALRRRPHWRAGVYIHRGILTHRELAEPFDLPFTDLDLLL' A
#
# COMPACT_ATOMS: atom_id res chain seq x y z
N SER A 1 -12.39 2.94 21.46
CA SER A 1 -10.98 3.32 21.75
C SER A 1 -10.96 4.56 22.63
N ARG A 2 -10.14 4.60 23.70
CA ARG A 2 -10.08 5.71 24.67
C ARG A 2 -9.20 6.89 24.23
N VAL A 3 -8.41 6.72 23.17
CA VAL A 3 -7.42 7.71 22.68
C VAL A 3 -7.55 7.95 21.18
N ALA A 4 -8.73 7.72 20.60
CA ALA A 4 -8.96 7.77 19.16
C ALA A 4 -8.47 9.09 18.54
N ARG A 5 -8.78 10.24 19.17
CA ARG A 5 -8.37 11.56 18.69
C ARG A 5 -6.84 11.68 18.57
N THR A 6 -6.10 11.36 19.63
CA THR A 6 -4.63 11.44 19.62
C THR A 6 -4.02 10.45 18.64
N ALA A 7 -4.55 9.23 18.56
CA ALA A 7 -4.07 8.22 17.62
C ALA A 7 -4.30 8.64 16.15
N SER A 8 -5.44 9.23 15.83
CA SER A 8 -5.73 9.76 14.49
C SER A 8 -4.78 10.89 14.11
N PHE A 9 -4.48 11.82 15.03
CA PHE A 9 -3.49 12.87 14.75
C PHE A 9 -2.08 12.30 14.54
N ALA A 10 -1.65 11.37 15.38
CA ALA A 10 -0.35 10.72 15.24
C ALA A 10 -0.25 9.98 13.90
N LEU A 11 -1.28 9.22 13.52
CA LEU A 11 -1.34 8.54 12.23
C LEU A 11 -1.33 9.53 11.07
N ASN A 12 -2.13 10.59 11.14
CA ASN A 12 -2.19 11.60 10.09
C ASN A 12 -0.84 12.30 9.88
N ASN A 13 -0.14 12.63 10.96
CA ASN A 13 1.19 13.23 10.90
C ASN A 13 2.21 12.29 10.26
N LEU A 14 2.04 10.97 10.43
CA LEU A 14 2.85 9.96 9.76
C LEU A 14 2.46 9.79 8.28
N THR A 15 1.17 9.73 7.95
CA THR A 15 0.68 9.36 6.60
C THR A 15 0.55 10.51 5.62
N SER A 16 0.34 11.75 6.09
CA SER A 16 0.16 12.92 5.22
C SER A 16 1.32 13.14 4.24
N PRO A 17 2.61 13.03 4.65
CA PRO A 17 3.73 13.15 3.71
C PRO A 17 3.73 12.08 2.61
N PHE A 18 3.25 10.86 2.91
CA PHE A 18 3.13 9.79 1.89
C PHE A 18 2.09 10.14 0.84
N LEU A 19 0.95 10.72 1.25
CA LEU A 19 -0.07 11.18 0.31
C LEU A 19 0.46 12.31 -0.60
N GLN A 20 1.27 13.21 -0.05
CA GLN A 20 1.91 14.26 -0.83
C GLN A 20 2.91 13.68 -1.84
N MET A 21 3.80 12.77 -1.39
CA MET A 21 4.75 12.08 -2.29
C MET A 21 4.03 11.32 -3.41
N LEU A 22 2.89 10.68 -3.11
CA LEU A 22 2.06 10.00 -4.09
C LEU A 22 1.47 10.97 -5.12
N SER A 23 1.06 12.16 -4.68
CA SER A 23 0.60 13.23 -5.58
C SER A 23 1.74 13.74 -6.47
N ASP A 24 2.92 13.97 -5.90
CA ASP A 24 4.09 14.47 -6.62
C ASP A 24 4.60 13.48 -7.66
N ASP A 25 4.50 12.17 -7.39
CA ASP A 25 4.85 11.11 -8.33
C ASP A 25 3.83 10.97 -9.48
N GLY A 26 2.66 11.62 -9.42
CA GLY A 26 1.63 11.51 -10.46
C GLY A 26 0.58 10.41 -10.22
N GLY A 27 0.45 9.94 -8.99
CA GLY A 27 -0.55 8.96 -8.57
C GLY A 27 0.03 7.60 -8.16
N ILE A 28 -0.84 6.67 -7.72
CA ILE A 28 -0.45 5.36 -7.17
C ILE A 28 0.39 4.55 -8.15
N GLU A 29 -0.01 4.47 -9.41
CA GLU A 29 0.67 3.65 -10.41
C GLU A 29 2.13 4.09 -10.60
N GLU A 30 2.33 5.39 -10.80
CA GLU A 30 3.65 5.95 -11.04
C GLU A 30 4.49 5.96 -9.76
N ALA A 31 3.87 6.18 -8.60
CA ALA A 31 4.54 6.03 -7.30
C ALA A 31 5.07 4.61 -7.11
N LEU A 32 4.29 3.56 -7.42
CA LEU A 32 4.76 2.17 -7.32
C LEU A 32 5.89 1.85 -8.30
N ARG A 33 5.91 2.46 -9.49
CA ARG A 33 7.01 2.33 -10.46
C ARG A 33 8.28 3.01 -9.95
N ARG A 34 8.17 4.26 -9.48
CA ARG A 34 9.30 5.10 -9.01
C ARG A 34 9.86 4.68 -7.67
N ARG A 35 9.05 4.08 -6.81
CA ARG A 35 9.37 3.78 -5.41
C ARG A 35 9.19 2.28 -5.09
N PRO A 36 10.14 1.41 -5.49
CA PRO A 36 10.03 -0.03 -5.25
C PRO A 36 9.75 -0.41 -3.79
N HIS A 37 10.27 0.35 -2.82
CA HIS A 37 10.03 0.10 -1.39
C HIS A 37 8.57 0.27 -0.95
N TRP A 38 7.69 0.92 -1.74
CA TRP A 38 6.27 1.05 -1.43
C TRP A 38 5.47 -0.20 -1.83
N ARG A 39 6.01 -1.04 -2.71
CA ARG A 39 5.36 -2.26 -3.21
C ARG A 39 5.08 -3.27 -2.11
N ALA A 40 5.92 -3.32 -1.07
CA ALA A 40 5.71 -4.18 0.10
C ALA A 40 4.41 -3.88 0.87
N GLY A 41 3.87 -2.65 0.74
CA GLY A 41 2.60 -2.26 1.36
C GLY A 41 1.36 -2.58 0.52
N VAL A 42 1.51 -3.15 -0.68
CA VAL A 42 0.39 -3.41 -1.60
C VAL A 42 -0.10 -4.84 -1.43
N TYR A 43 -1.36 -4.98 -1.02
CA TYR A 43 -2.01 -6.30 -0.91
C TYR A 43 -2.84 -6.66 -2.13
N ILE A 44 -3.47 -5.67 -2.77
CA ILE A 44 -4.30 -5.87 -3.96
C ILE A 44 -3.94 -4.83 -5.00
N HIS A 45 -3.74 -5.26 -6.23
CA HIS A 45 -3.55 -4.40 -7.39
C HIS A 45 -4.51 -4.83 -8.50
N ARG A 46 -5.39 -3.91 -8.94
CA ARG A 46 -6.40 -4.16 -10.00
C ARG A 46 -7.23 -5.44 -9.79
N GLY A 47 -7.58 -5.74 -8.54
CA GLY A 47 -8.36 -6.92 -8.16
C GLY A 47 -7.55 -8.21 -8.01
N ILE A 48 -6.24 -8.17 -8.24
CA ILE A 48 -5.33 -9.30 -8.06
C ILE A 48 -4.64 -9.17 -6.71
N LEU A 49 -4.63 -10.26 -5.94
CA LEU A 49 -3.91 -10.33 -4.67
C LEU A 49 -2.40 -10.43 -4.94
N THR A 50 -1.61 -9.56 -4.33
CA THR A 50 -0.17 -9.46 -4.58
C THR A 50 0.70 -9.96 -3.45
N HIS A 51 0.10 -10.19 -2.27
CA HIS A 51 0.82 -10.57 -1.06
C HIS A 51 0.63 -12.07 -0.74
N ARG A 52 1.69 -12.86 -0.88
CA ARG A 52 1.67 -14.31 -0.66
C ARG A 52 1.18 -14.71 0.73
N GLU A 53 1.70 -14.05 1.77
CA GLU A 53 1.35 -14.38 3.16
C GLU A 53 -0.13 -14.13 3.48
N LEU A 54 -0.79 -13.26 2.70
CA LEU A 54 -2.24 -13.05 2.81
C LEU A 54 -3.02 -14.07 1.99
N ALA A 55 -2.43 -14.65 0.95
CA ALA A 55 -3.06 -15.60 0.04
C ALA A 55 -3.09 -17.02 0.59
N GLU A 56 -1.94 -17.48 1.12
CA GLU A 56 -1.71 -18.87 1.55
C GLU A 56 -2.73 -19.38 2.59
N PRO A 57 -3.09 -18.64 3.65
CA PRO A 57 -4.02 -19.13 4.66
C PRO A 57 -5.44 -19.36 4.13
N PHE A 58 -5.79 -18.76 2.99
CA PHE A 58 -7.11 -18.79 2.40
C PHE A 58 -7.16 -19.54 1.05
N ASP A 59 -6.06 -20.18 0.65
CA ASP A 59 -5.92 -20.87 -0.65
C ASP A 59 -6.34 -20.00 -1.85
N LEU A 60 -5.99 -18.71 -1.77
CA LEU A 60 -6.31 -17.73 -2.83
C LEU A 60 -5.17 -17.65 -3.86
N PRO A 61 -5.50 -17.45 -5.15
CA PRO A 61 -4.48 -17.15 -6.14
C PRO A 61 -3.83 -15.80 -5.82
N PHE A 62 -2.51 -15.72 -6.00
CA PHE A 62 -1.76 -14.48 -5.92
C PHE A 62 -0.84 -14.32 -7.13
N THR A 63 -0.43 -13.09 -7.43
CA THR A 63 0.55 -12.79 -8.47
C THR A 63 1.51 -11.74 -7.95
N ASP A 64 2.80 -11.95 -8.17
CA ASP A 64 3.81 -10.99 -7.74
C ASP A 64 3.51 -9.60 -8.35
N LEU A 65 3.52 -8.56 -7.52
CA LEU A 65 3.23 -7.19 -7.96
C LEU A 65 4.20 -6.73 -9.05
N ASP A 66 5.45 -7.17 -9.02
CA ASP A 66 6.45 -6.80 -10.03
C ASP A 66 6.12 -7.34 -11.42
N LEU A 67 5.24 -8.34 -11.53
CA LEU A 67 4.74 -8.85 -12.80
C LEU A 67 3.53 -8.05 -13.34
N LEU A 68 2.92 -7.22 -12.50
CA LEU A 68 1.71 -6.44 -12.82
C LEU A 68 2.02 -4.96 -13.10
N LEU A 69 3.15 -4.46 -12.63
CA LEU A 69 3.66 -3.11 -12.87
C LEU A 69 4.47 -3.08 -14.16
#